data_AF-A0A927ECC0-F1
#
_entry.id   AF-A0A927ECC0-F1
#
_cell.length_a   1.000
_cell.length_b   1.000
_cell.length_c   1.000
_cell.angle_alpha   90.00
_cell.angle_beta   90.00
_cell.angle_gamma   90.00
#
_symmetry.space_group_name_H-M   'P 1'
#
loop_
_entity.id
_entity.type
_entity.pdbx_description
1 polymer ?
#
loop_
_entity_poly.entity_id
_entity_poly.type
_entity_poly.pdbx_seq_one_letter_code
_entity_poly.pdbx_strand_id
1 'polypeptide(L)'
;MEKRRPTYDLEAIKAAFGSVDQLAMTSSALRDATALGFDRAGVVETISGIERPMFYKSMTTFADHRIWQDVYHVRARGLMLYVKFQADIITEFTVMSFKEK
;
A
#
# COMPACT_ATOMS: atom_id res chain seq x y z
N MET A 1 -13.36 6.54 -10.05
CA MET A 1 -14.51 6.09 -9.21
C MET A 1 -13.94 5.48 -7.94
N GLU A 2 -14.65 5.48 -6.81
CA GLU A 2 -14.20 4.81 -5.58
C GLU A 2 -15.28 3.92 -4.96
N LYS A 3 -14.86 2.91 -4.18
CA LYS A 3 -15.73 2.02 -3.41
C LYS A 3 -15.12 1.72 -2.03
N ARG A 4 -15.98 1.35 -1.08
CA ARG A 4 -15.62 1.01 0.31
C ARG A 4 -15.44 -0.49 0.56
N ARG A 5 -15.08 -1.24 -0.49
CA ARG A 5 -14.71 -2.65 -0.38
C ARG A 5 -13.38 -2.85 -1.11
N PRO A 6 -12.43 -3.60 -0.52
CA PRO A 6 -11.19 -3.90 -1.22
C PRO A 6 -11.49 -4.67 -2.51
N THR A 7 -10.68 -4.42 -3.53
CA THR A 7 -10.73 -5.18 -4.78
C THR A 7 -9.93 -6.46 -4.67
N TYR A 8 -8.81 -6.41 -3.97
CA TYR A 8 -7.88 -7.53 -3.82
C TYR A 8 -8.03 -8.17 -2.44
N ASP A 9 -7.75 -9.46 -2.35
CA ASP A 9 -7.70 -10.16 -1.08
C ASP A 9 -6.45 -9.73 -0.31
N LEU A 10 -6.64 -9.20 0.91
CA LEU A 10 -5.55 -8.76 1.76
C LEU A 10 -4.59 -9.90 2.12
N GLU A 11 -5.08 -11.10 2.36
CA GLU A 11 -4.22 -12.24 2.70
C GLU A 11 -3.40 -12.68 1.48
N ALA A 12 -3.98 -12.58 0.27
CA ALA A 12 -3.24 -12.81 -0.96
C ALA A 12 -2.16 -11.75 -1.19
N ILE A 13 -2.46 -10.47 -0.92
CA ILE A 13 -1.48 -9.38 -0.92
C ILE A 13 -0.32 -9.68 0.04
N LYS A 14 -0.63 -10.05 1.29
CA LYS A 14 0.39 -10.35 2.31
C LYS A 14 1.25 -11.54 1.92
N ALA A 15 0.66 -12.57 1.33
CA ALA A 15 1.39 -13.72 0.80
C ALA A 15 2.31 -13.33 -0.38
N ALA A 16 1.84 -12.50 -1.31
CA ALA A 16 2.62 -12.02 -2.44
C ALA A 16 3.84 -11.17 -2.02
N PHE A 17 3.72 -10.43 -0.91
CA PHE A 17 4.80 -9.61 -0.36
C PHE A 17 5.52 -10.26 0.82
N GLY A 18 5.38 -11.57 1.02
CA GLY A 18 5.86 -12.26 2.22
C GLY A 18 7.38 -12.30 2.39
N SER A 19 8.15 -11.85 1.39
CA SER A 19 9.61 -11.76 1.46
C SER A 19 10.16 -10.61 0.63
N VAL A 20 11.41 -10.22 0.91
CA VAL A 20 12.12 -9.15 0.19
C VAL A 20 12.29 -9.45 -1.30
N ASP A 21 12.48 -10.71 -1.65
CA ASP A 21 12.68 -11.17 -3.03
C ASP A 21 11.37 -11.15 -3.84
N GLN A 22 10.24 -11.28 -3.16
CA GLN A 22 8.90 -11.20 -3.77
C GLN A 22 8.32 -9.79 -3.75
N LEU A 23 8.97 -8.84 -3.06
CA LEU A 23 8.48 -7.47 -2.94
C LEU A 23 8.50 -6.74 -4.29
N ALA A 24 7.34 -6.66 -4.93
CA ALA A 24 7.10 -5.87 -6.12
C ALA A 24 6.58 -4.47 -5.76
N MET A 25 7.34 -3.44 -6.13
CA MET A 25 6.96 -2.05 -5.92
C MET A 25 7.54 -1.14 -7.00
N THR A 26 6.86 -0.03 -7.26
CA THR A 26 7.35 0.98 -8.21
C THR A 26 8.62 1.65 -7.69
N SER A 27 9.48 2.13 -8.60
CA SER A 27 10.71 2.84 -8.22
C SER A 27 10.43 4.10 -7.39
N SER A 28 9.30 4.77 -7.62
CA SER A 28 8.86 5.91 -6.82
C SER A 28 8.49 5.48 -5.40
N ALA A 29 7.65 4.44 -5.24
CA ALA A 29 7.27 3.94 -3.92
C ALA A 29 8.49 3.46 -3.12
N LEU A 30 9.46 2.81 -3.77
CA LEU A 30 10.69 2.38 -3.10
C LEU A 30 11.51 3.58 -2.60
N ARG A 31 11.66 4.61 -3.43
CA ARG A 31 12.38 5.82 -3.05
C ARG A 31 11.69 6.54 -1.89
N ASP A 32 10.36 6.64 -1.94
CA ASP A 32 9.58 7.32 -0.90
C ASP A 32 9.64 6.53 0.42
N ALA A 33 9.52 5.20 0.37
CA ALA A 33 9.75 4.33 1.53
C ALA A 33 11.16 4.52 2.13
N THR A 34 12.19 4.55 1.28
CA THR A 34 13.59 4.76 1.69
C THR A 34 13.78 6.12 2.35
N ALA A 35 13.16 7.17 1.81
CA ALA A 35 13.20 8.52 2.39
C ALA A 35 12.52 8.59 3.78
N LEU A 36 11.56 7.71 4.04
CA LEU A 36 10.92 7.54 5.36
C LEU A 36 11.70 6.59 6.29
N GLY A 37 12.86 6.08 5.85
CA GLY A 37 13.71 5.18 6.62
C GLY A 37 13.32 3.71 6.52
N PHE A 38 12.43 3.33 5.60
CA PHE A 38 12.08 1.93 5.35
C PHE A 38 12.97 1.35 4.25
N ASP A 39 13.73 0.33 4.62
CA ASP A 39 14.32 -0.59 3.65
C ASP A 39 13.28 -1.62 3.19
N ARG A 40 13.65 -2.49 2.24
CA ARG A 40 12.74 -3.51 1.71
C ARG A 40 12.19 -4.44 2.81
N ALA A 41 13.04 -4.80 3.79
CA ALA A 41 12.62 -5.62 4.92
C ALA A 41 11.57 -4.89 5.78
N GLY A 42 11.79 -3.60 6.08
CA GLY A 42 10.81 -2.77 6.77
C GLY A 42 9.50 -2.59 6.01
N VAL A 43 9.54 -2.53 4.67
CA VAL A 43 8.32 -2.53 3.85
C VAL A 43 7.57 -3.85 4.00
N VAL A 44 8.25 -5.00 3.86
CA VAL A 44 7.65 -6.34 4.02
C VAL A 44 7.03 -6.51 5.41
N GLU A 45 7.72 -6.10 6.47
CA GLU A 45 7.22 -6.10 7.84
C GLU A 45 5.95 -5.24 7.96
N THR A 46 5.97 -4.04 7.38
CA THR A 46 4.82 -3.12 7.38
C THR A 46 3.62 -3.73 6.68
N ILE A 47 3.80 -4.35 5.50
CA ILE A 47 2.70 -4.98 4.74
C ILE A 47 2.17 -6.20 5.48
N SER A 48 3.05 -6.99 6.09
CA SER A 48 2.67 -8.16 6.90
C SER A 48 1.82 -7.78 8.12
N GLY A 49 1.99 -6.56 8.64
CA GLY A 49 1.21 -6.00 9.73
C GLY A 49 -0.13 -5.37 9.33
N ILE A 50 -0.50 -5.34 8.04
CA ILE A 50 -1.77 -4.74 7.61
C ILE A 50 -2.94 -5.60 8.06
N GLU A 51 -3.97 -4.93 8.58
CA GLU A 51 -5.24 -5.51 9.00
C GLU A 51 -6.42 -4.92 8.22
N ARG A 52 -7.53 -5.66 8.15
CA ARG A 52 -8.76 -5.23 7.45
C ARG A 52 -9.28 -3.84 7.86
N PRO A 53 -9.27 -3.43 9.15
CA PRO A 53 -9.74 -2.10 9.54
C PRO A 53 -8.90 -0.94 9.01
N MET A 54 -7.68 -1.22 8.54
CA MET A 54 -6.79 -0.21 7.95
C MET A 54 -7.18 0.13 6.50
N PHE A 55 -8.08 -0.65 5.89
CA PHE A 55 -8.58 -0.36 4.54
C PHE A 55 -9.30 1.00 4.54
N TYR A 56 -8.87 1.89 3.66
CA TYR A 56 -9.48 3.20 3.47
C TYR A 56 -10.50 3.15 2.33
N LYS A 57 -10.03 2.84 1.12
CA LYS A 57 -10.88 2.77 -0.08
C LYS A 57 -10.22 2.00 -1.21
N SER A 58 -11.02 1.65 -2.20
CA SER A 58 -10.52 1.16 -3.48
C SER A 58 -10.92 2.16 -4.55
N MET A 59 -9.99 2.57 -5.39
CA MET A 59 -10.20 3.60 -6.41
C MET A 59 -9.67 3.19 -7.78
N THR A 60 -10.32 3.67 -8.84
CA THR A 60 -9.84 3.50 -10.22
C THR A 60 -9.25 4.78 -10.76
N THR A 61 -8.40 4.66 -11.78
CA THR A 61 -7.91 5.82 -12.53
C THR A 61 -8.94 6.26 -13.56
N PHE A 62 -8.89 7.53 -13.98
CA PHE A 62 -9.71 7.99 -15.11
C PHE A 62 -9.27 7.39 -16.45
N ALA A 63 -7.97 7.08 -16.57
CA ALA A 63 -7.39 6.51 -17.78
C ALA A 63 -7.86 5.08 -18.03
N ASP A 64 -8.00 4.27 -16.96
CA ASP A 64 -8.55 2.92 -17.04
C ASP A 64 -9.37 2.59 -15.78
N HIS A 65 -10.67 2.38 -15.98
CA HIS A 65 -11.63 2.04 -14.93
C HIS A 65 -11.62 0.55 -14.56
N ARG A 66 -10.86 -0.29 -15.27
CA ARG A 66 -10.66 -1.71 -14.95
C ARG A 66 -9.54 -1.90 -13.93
N ILE A 67 -8.62 -0.95 -13.84
CA ILE A 67 -7.50 -0.99 -12.90
C ILE A 67 -7.96 -0.37 -11.58
N TRP A 68 -8.00 -1.20 -10.54
CA TRP A 68 -8.32 -0.79 -9.18
C TRP A 68 -7.06 -0.70 -8.34
N GLN A 69 -7.07 0.26 -7.41
CA GLN A 69 -6.03 0.48 -6.42
C GLN A 69 -6.65 0.44 -5.04
N ASP A 70 -6.21 -0.50 -4.21
CA ASP A 70 -6.62 -0.56 -2.81
C ASP A 70 -5.71 0.30 -1.96
N VAL A 71 -6.31 1.13 -1.11
CA VAL A 71 -5.63 2.08 -0.26
C VAL A 71 -5.79 1.68 1.20
N TYR A 72 -4.68 1.67 1.93
CA TYR A 72 -4.64 1.39 3.35
C TYR A 72 -3.97 2.53 4.11
N HIS A 73 -4.49 2.82 5.31
CA HIS A 73 -3.85 3.69 6.29
C HIS A 73 -3.16 2.84 7.35
N VAL A 74 -1.84 2.72 7.24
CA VAL A 74 -1.04 1.76 8.01
C VAL A 74 -0.20 2.51 9.03
N ARG A 75 -0.34 2.18 10.31
CA ARG A 75 0.49 2.77 11.35
C ARG A 75 1.78 1.98 11.50
N ALA A 76 2.92 2.59 11.18
CA ALA A 76 4.23 1.96 11.29
C ALA A 76 5.30 2.99 11.70
N ARG A 77 6.21 2.60 12.60
CA ARG A 77 7.34 3.44 13.07
C ARG A 77 6.93 4.86 13.52
N GLY A 78 5.76 4.98 14.16
CA GLY A 78 5.22 6.26 14.63
C GLY A 78 4.57 7.14 13.54
N LEU A 79 4.53 6.67 12.29
CA LEU A 79 3.93 7.35 11.15
C LEU A 79 2.55 6.74 10.83
N MET A 80 1.67 7.54 10.24
CA MET A 80 0.49 7.05 9.54
C MET A 80 0.81 7.03 8.05
N LEU A 81 0.93 5.85 7.47
CA LEU A 81 1.31 5.65 6.08
C LEU A 81 0.08 5.54 5.20
N TYR A 82 0.15 6.15 4.03
CA TYR A 82 -0.76 5.94 2.92
C TYR A 82 -0.10 4.92 1.98
N VAL A 83 -0.68 3.71 1.91
CA VAL A 83 -0.15 2.62 1.08
C VAL A 83 -1.15 2.27 -0.02
N LYS A 84 -0.72 2.32 -1.28
CA LYS A 84 -1.53 1.92 -2.45
C LYS A 84 -1.03 0.62 -3.03
N PHE A 85 -1.96 -0.30 -3.24
CA PHE A 85 -1.74 -1.55 -3.95
C PHE A 85 -2.49 -1.56 -5.26
N GLN A 86 -1.82 -1.93 -6.34
CA GLN A 86 -2.46 -2.37 -7.57
C GLN A 86 -2.15 -3.85 -7.74
N ALA A 87 -3.12 -4.70 -7.40
CA ALA A 87 -2.92 -6.14 -7.26
C ALA A 87 -1.76 -6.44 -6.29
N ASP A 88 -0.73 -7.13 -6.79
CA ASP A 88 0.48 -7.53 -6.09
C ASP A 88 1.64 -6.54 -6.30
N ILE A 89 1.36 -5.27 -6.61
CA ILE A 89 2.38 -4.21 -6.72
C ILE A 89 2.05 -3.05 -5.80
N ILE A 90 3.02 -2.63 -4.98
CA ILE A 90 2.94 -1.39 -4.21
C ILE A 90 3.24 -0.22 -5.15
N THR A 91 2.24 0.65 -5.35
CA THR A 91 2.36 1.81 -6.23
C THR A 91 2.65 3.10 -5.49
N GLU A 92 2.31 3.17 -4.20
CA GLU A 92 2.59 4.32 -3.33
C GLU A 92 2.82 3.89 -1.89
N PHE A 93 3.83 4.50 -1.26
CA PHE A 93 4.19 4.27 0.15
C PHE A 93 4.67 5.61 0.73
N THR A 94 3.75 6.39 1.25
CA THR A 94 4.00 7.78 1.68
C THR A 94 3.43 8.02 3.08
N VAL A 95 3.81 9.12 3.73
CA VAL A 95 3.13 9.55 4.96
C VAL A 95 1.81 10.23 4.57
N MET A 96 0.73 9.84 5.24
CA MET A 96 -0.56 10.51 5.13
C MET A 96 -0.39 11.96 5.62
N SER A 97 -0.40 12.91 4.69
CA SER A 97 -0.31 14.33 5.05
C SER A 97 -1.65 14.78 5.65
N PHE A 98 -1.61 15.70 6.61
CA PHE A 98 -2.80 16.26 7.28
C PHE A 98 -3.84 16.89 6.33
N LYS A 99 -3.54 17.06 5.04
CA LYS A 99 -4.48 17.61 4.06
C LYS A 99 -5.51 16.60 3.53
N GLU A 100 -5.29 15.30 3.71
CA GLU A 100 -6.28 14.27 3.33
C GLU A 100 -7.05 13.83 4.59
N LYS A 101 -7.98 14.67 5.02
CA LYS A 101 -9.10 14.30 5.87
C LYS A 101 -10.39 14.41 5.08
#